data_AF-A0A069DFJ7-F1
#
_entry.id   AF-A0A069DFJ7-F1
#
_cell.length_a   1.000
_cell.length_b   1.000
_cell.length_c   1.000
_cell.angle_alpha   90.00
_cell.angle_beta   90.00
_cell.angle_gamma   90.00
#
_symmetry.space_group_name_H-M   'P 1'
#
loop_
_entity.id
_entity.type
_entity.pdbx_description
1 polymer ?
#
loop_
_entity_poly.entity_id
_entity_poly.type
_entity_poly.pdbx_seq_one_letter_code
_entity_poly.pdbx_strand_id
1 'polypeptide(L)'
;MDYRTAQKNAAVVKQIVDVYRLSRNDVTSDEISDLEKQNLWDSQQSVLEQILDNCSLIDLKVIYAIASIGYHERGVRHRYLNNGNESVEIIEMGITENEEELLSKHSKYIAFLSEQELREQLLARIDMSQDLIEGMKIIKLS
;
A
#
# COMPACT_ATOMS: atom_id res chain seq x y z
N MET A 1 -12.74 -11.11 -7.50
CA MET A 1 -12.73 -9.65 -7.26
C MET A 1 -12.62 -9.00 -8.62
N ASP A 2 -13.48 -8.06 -8.96
CA ASP A 2 -13.50 -7.47 -10.31
C ASP A 2 -12.72 -6.16 -10.39
N TYR A 3 -12.31 -5.81 -11.61
CA TYR A 3 -11.54 -4.60 -11.88
C TYR A 3 -12.35 -3.32 -11.66
N ARG A 4 -13.68 -3.37 -11.88
CA ARG A 4 -14.57 -2.22 -11.68
C ARG A 4 -14.60 -1.75 -10.22
N THR A 5 -14.55 -2.69 -9.28
CA THR A 5 -14.50 -2.38 -7.85
C THR A 5 -13.15 -1.76 -7.49
N ALA A 6 -12.06 -2.19 -8.14
CA ALA A 6 -10.75 -1.54 -8.02
C ALA A 6 -10.76 -0.10 -8.55
N GLN A 7 -11.41 0.15 -9.69
CA GLN A 7 -11.58 1.50 -10.23
C GLN A 7 -12.37 2.42 -9.30
N LYS A 8 -13.48 1.92 -8.71
CA LYS A 8 -14.26 2.66 -7.69
C LYS A 8 -13.38 3.07 -6.50
N ASN A 9 -12.47 2.20 -6.09
CA ASN A 9 -11.61 2.41 -4.92
C ASN A 9 -10.33 3.19 -5.21
N ALA A 10 -10.04 3.54 -6.47
CA ALA A 10 -8.81 4.25 -6.82
C ALA A 10 -8.66 5.60 -6.08
N ALA A 11 -9.77 6.31 -5.84
CA ALA A 11 -9.76 7.56 -5.07
C ALA A 11 -9.41 7.33 -3.60
N VAL A 12 -9.95 6.27 -2.98
CA VAL A 12 -9.67 5.89 -1.59
C VAL A 12 -8.21 5.47 -1.45
N VAL A 13 -7.69 4.67 -2.38
CA VAL A 13 -6.29 4.28 -2.39
C VAL A 13 -5.36 5.50 -2.49
N LYS A 14 -5.69 6.47 -3.35
CA LYS A 14 -4.93 7.73 -3.44
C LYS A 14 -4.94 8.51 -2.12
N GLN A 15 -6.09 8.62 -1.46
CA GLN A 15 -6.18 9.26 -0.14
C GLN A 15 -5.29 8.57 0.89
N ILE A 16 -5.29 7.23 0.94
CA ILE A 16 -4.41 6.46 1.83
C ILE A 16 -2.94 6.77 1.51
N VAL A 17 -2.55 6.75 0.23
CA VAL A 17 -1.18 7.07 -0.21
C VAL A 17 -0.78 8.48 0.22
N ASP A 18 -1.67 9.46 0.09
CA ASP A 18 -1.39 10.86 0.46
C ASP A 18 -1.15 11.00 1.98
N VAL A 19 -1.95 10.33 2.81
CA VAL A 19 -1.74 10.32 4.28
C VAL A 19 -0.36 9.75 4.65
N TYR A 20 0.03 8.63 4.03
CA TYR A 20 1.36 8.04 4.24
C TYR A 20 2.52 8.84 3.61
N ARG A 21 2.27 9.69 2.60
CA ARG A 21 3.32 10.56 2.05
C ARG A 21 3.57 11.77 2.94
N LEU A 22 2.50 12.36 3.47
CA LEU A 22 2.60 13.43 4.46
C LEU A 22 3.39 12.95 5.68
N SER A 23 3.17 11.71 6.15
CA SER A 23 3.94 11.13 7.26
C SER A 23 5.43 11.09 6.98
N ARG A 24 5.81 10.65 5.78
CA ARG A 24 7.22 10.42 5.43
C ARG A 24 7.98 11.71 5.16
N ASN A 25 7.33 12.70 4.54
CA ASN A 25 7.94 14.00 4.23
C ASN A 25 8.12 14.87 5.47
N ASP A 26 7.18 14.84 6.41
CA ASP A 26 7.29 15.63 7.64
C ASP A 26 8.37 15.05 8.57
N VAL A 27 8.54 13.72 8.64
CA VAL A 27 9.56 13.08 9.49
C VAL A 27 11.00 13.34 9.00
N THR A 28 11.20 13.66 7.72
CA THR A 28 12.52 13.99 7.13
C THR A 28 12.99 15.42 7.35
N SER A 29 12.16 16.26 7.97
CA SER A 29 12.57 17.58 8.45
C SER A 29 13.40 17.40 9.74
N ASP A 30 14.68 17.81 9.71
CA ASP A 30 15.59 17.78 10.86
C ASP A 30 15.18 18.74 11.99
N GLU A 31 14.06 19.46 11.84
CA GLU A 31 13.60 20.50 12.76
C GLU A 31 12.53 20.03 13.77
N ILE A 32 12.07 18.78 13.67
CA ILE A 32 10.93 18.29 14.48
C ILE A 32 11.37 17.31 15.57
N SER A 33 10.91 17.54 16.80
CA SER A 33 11.22 16.69 17.97
C SER A 33 10.56 15.30 17.88
N ASP A 34 11.06 14.34 18.66
CA ASP A 34 10.50 12.98 18.71
C ASP A 34 9.02 12.97 19.17
N LEU A 35 8.65 13.88 20.08
CA LEU A 35 7.26 14.04 20.53
C LEU A 35 6.34 14.53 19.41
N GLU A 36 6.82 15.48 18.60
CA GLU A 36 6.07 15.99 17.46
C GLU A 36 5.96 14.96 16.34
N LYS A 37 7.02 14.17 16.09
CA LYS A 37 6.96 13.01 15.18
C LYS A 37 5.91 11.99 15.63
N GLN A 38 5.83 11.73 16.93
CA GLN A 38 4.85 10.80 17.49
C GLN A 38 3.42 11.35 17.39
N ASN A 39 3.20 12.63 17.73
CA ASN A 39 1.89 13.27 17.57
C ASN A 39 1.43 13.32 16.11
N LEU A 40 2.35 13.53 15.16
CA LEU A 40 2.06 13.48 13.73
C LEU A 40 1.64 12.07 13.30
N TRP A 41 2.37 11.05 13.76
CA TRP A 41 2.04 9.65 13.50
C TRP A 41 0.66 9.29 14.05
N ASP A 42 0.38 9.63 15.31
CA ASP A 42 -0.91 9.34 15.95
C ASP A 42 -2.08 10.03 15.22
N SER A 43 -1.88 11.29 14.79
CA SER A 43 -2.87 12.03 13.99
C SER A 43 -3.14 11.35 12.64
N GLN A 44 -2.10 10.93 11.93
CA GLN A 44 -2.22 10.27 10.64
C GLN A 44 -2.80 8.87 10.75
N GLN A 45 -2.45 8.13 11.79
CA GLN A 45 -3.05 6.85 12.11
C GLN A 45 -4.57 7.02 12.32
N SER A 46 -5.01 8.05 13.05
CA SER A 46 -6.44 8.33 13.22
C SER A 46 -7.14 8.66 11.89
N VAL A 47 -6.49 9.40 10.99
CA VAL A 47 -7.04 9.68 9.65
C VAL A 47 -7.16 8.39 8.83
N LEU A 48 -6.15 7.52 8.87
CA LEU A 48 -6.19 6.21 8.21
C LEU A 48 -7.33 5.34 8.76
N GLU A 49 -7.48 5.27 10.08
CA GLU A 49 -8.57 4.55 10.75
C GLU A 49 -9.93 5.05 10.24
N GLN A 50 -10.15 6.37 10.19
CA GLN A 50 -11.39 6.97 9.67
C GLN A 50 -11.64 6.63 8.19
N ILE A 51 -10.62 6.63 7.35
CA ILE A 51 -10.76 6.24 5.94
C ILE A 51 -11.19 4.77 5.84
N LEU A 52 -10.53 3.89 6.60
CA LEU A 52 -10.80 2.45 6.58
C LEU A 52 -12.14 2.09 7.20
N ASP A 53 -12.61 2.82 8.22
CA ASP A 53 -13.92 2.62 8.85
C ASP A 53 -15.09 2.94 7.91
N ASN A 54 -14.86 3.81 6.92
CA ASN A 54 -15.84 4.12 5.89
C ASN A 54 -15.82 3.12 4.71
N CYS A 55 -14.88 2.17 4.71
CA CYS A 55 -14.77 1.16 3.66
C CYS A 55 -15.61 -0.07 4.01
N SER A 56 -16.34 -0.57 3.02
CA SER A 56 -16.98 -1.89 3.17
C SER A 56 -15.93 -3.02 3.14
N LEU A 57 -16.29 -4.22 3.60
CA LEU A 57 -15.42 -5.40 3.51
C LEU A 57 -14.84 -5.62 2.10
N ILE A 58 -15.64 -5.39 1.04
CA ILE A 58 -15.16 -5.57 -0.33
C ILE A 58 -14.14 -4.49 -0.72
N ASP A 59 -14.33 -3.24 -0.28
CA ASP A 59 -13.40 -2.15 -0.50
C ASP A 59 -12.06 -2.43 0.20
N LEU A 60 -12.09 -2.87 1.47
CA LEU A 60 -10.89 -3.27 2.21
C LEU A 60 -10.14 -4.42 1.54
N LYS A 61 -10.86 -5.43 1.05
CA LYS A 61 -10.26 -6.55 0.32
C LYS A 61 -9.57 -6.10 -0.97
N VAL A 62 -10.16 -5.15 -1.68
CA VAL A 62 -9.57 -4.54 -2.88
C VAL A 62 -8.32 -3.75 -2.55
N ILE A 63 -8.36 -2.89 -1.51
CA ILE A 63 -7.19 -2.11 -1.07
C ILE A 63 -6.04 -3.04 -0.71
N TYR A 64 -6.31 -4.10 0.05
CA TYR A 64 -5.31 -5.11 0.38
C TYR A 64 -4.75 -5.78 -0.88
N ALA A 65 -5.62 -6.22 -1.80
CA ALA A 65 -5.18 -6.89 -3.02
C ALA A 65 -4.24 -5.99 -3.85
N ILE A 66 -4.57 -4.71 -4.00
CA ILE A 66 -3.72 -3.72 -4.66
C ILE A 66 -2.35 -3.62 -3.98
N ALA A 67 -2.33 -3.48 -2.66
CA ALA A 67 -1.09 -3.41 -1.90
C ALA A 67 -0.28 -4.71 -2.00
N SER A 68 -0.95 -5.86 -2.05
CA SER A 68 -0.32 -7.18 -2.20
C SER A 68 0.32 -7.32 -3.59
N ILE A 69 -0.38 -6.90 -4.65
CA ILE A 69 0.15 -6.85 -6.02
C ILE A 69 1.41 -5.99 -6.06
N GLY A 70 1.35 -4.75 -5.54
CA GLY A 70 2.51 -3.87 -5.56
C GLY A 70 3.67 -4.34 -4.69
N TYR A 71 3.44 -5.22 -3.73
CA TYR A 71 4.53 -5.82 -2.95
C TYR A 71 5.18 -7.01 -3.66
N HIS A 72 4.37 -7.90 -4.24
CA HIS A 72 4.83 -9.18 -4.80
C HIS A 72 5.20 -9.10 -6.28
N GLU A 73 4.50 -8.27 -7.06
CA GLU A 73 4.61 -8.24 -8.52
C GLU A 73 5.52 -7.10 -9.01
N ARG A 74 5.99 -6.22 -8.12
CA ARG A 74 6.91 -5.10 -8.45
C ARG A 74 8.36 -5.52 -8.78
N GLY A 75 8.63 -6.81 -8.92
CA GLY A 75 9.97 -7.36 -9.12
C GLY A 75 10.79 -7.53 -7.84
N VAL A 76 11.91 -8.26 -7.96
CA VAL A 76 12.82 -8.56 -6.85
C VAL A 76 13.84 -7.44 -6.72
N ARG A 77 13.99 -6.89 -5.50
CA ARG A 77 15.01 -5.89 -5.18
C ARG A 77 16.28 -6.56 -4.68
N HIS A 78 17.35 -6.51 -5.47
CA HIS A 78 18.67 -6.92 -5.03
C HIS A 78 19.44 -5.70 -4.54
N ARG A 79 19.70 -5.62 -3.23
CA ARG A 79 20.57 -4.59 -2.67
C ARG A 79 22.00 -5.11 -2.61
N TYR A 80 22.93 -4.33 -3.13
CA TYR A 80 24.34 -4.66 -3.14
C TYR A 80 25.17 -3.40 -2.88
N LEU A 81 26.34 -3.59 -2.28
CA LEU A 81 27.28 -2.50 -2.03
C LEU A 81 28.20 -2.34 -3.24
N ASN A 82 28.26 -1.13 -3.78
CA ASN A 82 29.22 -0.74 -4.80
C ASN A 82 30.10 0.38 -4.25
N ASN A 83 31.36 0.07 -3.94
CA ASN A 83 32.33 1.00 -3.34
C ASN A 83 31.82 1.73 -2.09
N GLY A 84 31.12 1.02 -1.20
CA GLY A 84 30.57 1.57 0.05
C GLY A 84 29.23 2.30 -0.09
N ASN A 85 28.74 2.50 -1.32
CA ASN A 85 27.40 3.01 -1.58
C ASN A 85 26.42 1.86 -1.79
N GLU A 86 25.30 1.87 -1.07
CA GLU A 86 24.20 0.93 -1.31
C GLU A 86 23.56 1.22 -2.68
N SER A 87 23.55 0.22 -3.55
CA SER A 87 22.88 0.23 -4.84
C SER A 87 21.74 -0.78 -4.81
N VAL A 88 20.65 -0.49 -5.54
CA VAL A 88 19.50 -1.38 -5.64
C VAL A 88 19.26 -1.70 -7.11
N GLU A 89 19.35 -2.97 -7.47
CA GLU A 89 18.91 -3.49 -8.76
C GLU A 89 17.48 -4.04 -8.60
N ILE A 90 16.61 -3.70 -9.55
CA ILE A 90 15.24 -4.24 -9.61
C ILE A 90 15.19 -5.20 -10.78
N ILE A 91 14.96 -6.48 -10.48
CA ILE A 91 14.72 -7.50 -11.49
C ILE A 91 13.21 -7.62 -11.67
N GLU A 92 12.71 -6.99 -12.73
CA GLU A 92 11.30 -7.08 -13.10
C GLU A 92 10.99 -8.50 -13.63
N MET A 93 10.00 -9.16 -13.03
CA MET A 93 9.49 -10.41 -13.56
C MET A 93 8.33 -10.08 -14.51
N GLY A 94 8.27 -10.77 -15.65
CA GLY A 94 7.19 -10.56 -16.61
C GLY A 94 5.84 -10.94 -16.00
N ILE A 95 4.92 -9.98 -15.94
CA ILE A 95 3.54 -10.21 -15.50
C ILE A 95 2.73 -10.64 -16.72
N THR A 96 2.17 -11.85 -16.66
CA THR A 96 1.36 -12.41 -17.76
C THR A 96 -0.13 -12.26 -17.54
N GLU A 97 -0.53 -12.13 -16.27
CA GLU A 97 -1.90 -11.98 -15.83
C GLU A 97 -2.46 -10.59 -16.15
N ASN A 98 -3.74 -10.53 -16.49
CA ASN A 98 -4.47 -9.26 -16.58
C ASN A 98 -4.88 -8.73 -15.19
N GLU A 99 -5.50 -7.55 -15.16
CA GLU A 99 -5.88 -6.86 -13.93
C GLU A 99 -6.85 -7.67 -13.06
N GLU A 100 -7.84 -8.33 -13.65
CA GLU A 100 -8.81 -9.16 -12.92
C GLU A 100 -8.17 -10.45 -12.39
N GLU A 101 -7.29 -11.06 -13.18
CA GLU A 101 -6.54 -12.24 -12.79
C GLU A 101 -5.63 -11.95 -11.58
N LEU A 102 -4.94 -10.81 -11.59
CA LEU A 102 -4.12 -10.34 -10.46
C LEU A 102 -4.96 -10.06 -9.21
N LEU A 103 -6.06 -9.30 -9.35
CA LEU A 103 -6.97 -9.03 -8.23
C LEU A 103 -7.54 -10.31 -7.65
N SER A 104 -7.90 -11.27 -8.51
CA SER A 104 -8.38 -12.59 -8.10
C SER A 104 -7.31 -13.38 -7.35
N LYS A 105 -6.09 -13.49 -7.92
CA LYS A 105 -4.93 -14.16 -7.32
C LYS A 105 -4.64 -13.63 -5.92
N HIS A 106 -4.55 -12.31 -5.76
CA HIS A 106 -4.21 -11.69 -4.48
C HIS A 106 -5.37 -11.64 -3.48
N SER A 107 -6.62 -11.68 -3.94
CA SER A 107 -7.78 -11.80 -3.04
C SER A 107 -7.87 -13.15 -2.33
N LYS A 108 -7.21 -14.20 -2.83
CA LYS A 108 -7.21 -15.54 -2.19
C LYS A 108 -6.55 -15.53 -0.81
N TYR A 109 -5.51 -14.71 -0.61
CA TYR A 109 -4.81 -14.62 0.68
C TYR A 109 -5.68 -14.09 1.82
N ILE A 110 -6.76 -13.39 1.48
CA ILE A 110 -7.62 -12.67 2.43
C ILE A 110 -9.08 -13.13 2.35
N ALA A 111 -9.36 -14.25 1.69
CA ALA A 111 -10.72 -14.69 1.40
C ALA A 111 -11.58 -14.80 2.66
N PHE A 112 -10.98 -15.28 3.76
CA PHE A 112 -11.64 -15.57 5.04
C PHE A 112 -11.45 -14.49 6.10
N LEU A 113 -10.69 -13.43 5.82
CA LEU A 113 -10.51 -12.36 6.79
C LEU A 113 -11.79 -11.54 6.97
N SER A 114 -12.07 -11.23 8.22
CA SER A 114 -13.10 -10.28 8.65
C SER A 114 -12.69 -8.83 8.33
N GLU A 115 -13.66 -7.92 8.46
CA GLU A 115 -13.42 -6.49 8.29
C GLU A 115 -12.39 -5.96 9.28
N GLN A 116 -12.48 -6.38 10.54
CA GLN A 116 -11.55 -5.99 11.59
C GLN A 116 -10.12 -6.49 11.30
N GLU A 117 -9.96 -7.76 10.96
CA GLU A 117 -8.63 -8.33 10.65
C GLU A 117 -8.00 -7.63 9.43
N LEU A 118 -8.80 -7.26 8.43
CA LEU A 118 -8.30 -6.50 7.28
C LEU A 118 -7.86 -5.09 7.66
N ARG A 119 -8.63 -4.37 8.48
CA ARG A 119 -8.23 -3.05 8.98
C ARG A 119 -6.91 -3.13 9.75
N GLU A 120 -6.80 -4.06 10.69
CA GLU A 120 -5.59 -4.26 11.49
C GLU A 120 -4.37 -4.56 10.61
N GLN A 121 -4.53 -5.41 9.58
CA GLN A 121 -3.44 -5.69 8.63
C GLN A 121 -3.05 -4.48 7.78
N LEU A 122 -4.02 -3.66 7.36
CA LEU A 122 -3.75 -2.45 6.59
C LEU A 122 -3.03 -1.40 7.47
N LEU A 123 -3.45 -1.21 8.72
CA LEU A 123 -2.80 -0.27 9.63
C LEU A 123 -1.38 -0.69 10.02
N ALA A 124 -1.12 -2.00 10.15
CA ALA A 124 0.19 -2.53 10.54
C ALA A 124 1.27 -2.46 9.44
N ARG A 125 0.92 -2.16 8.18
CA ARG A 125 1.85 -2.26 7.05
C ARG A 125 2.66 -0.97 6.88
N ILE A 126 3.89 -1.00 7.36
CA ILE A 126 4.81 0.16 7.43
C ILE A 126 5.08 0.84 6.07
N ASP A 127 5.15 0.08 4.96
CA ASP A 127 5.43 0.62 3.61
C ASP A 127 4.19 0.62 2.68
N MET A 128 2.99 0.73 3.27
CA MET A 128 1.73 0.67 2.51
C MET A 128 1.65 1.65 1.35
N SER A 129 2.20 2.86 1.45
CA SER A 129 2.17 3.84 0.34
C SER A 129 2.88 3.34 -0.91
N GLN A 130 4.11 2.82 -0.78
CA GLN A 130 4.85 2.33 -1.93
C GLN A 130 4.18 1.11 -2.55
N ASP A 131 3.71 0.18 -1.72
CA ASP A 131 3.00 -1.01 -2.18
C ASP A 131 1.70 -0.64 -2.89
N LEU A 132 0.94 0.35 -2.41
CA LEU A 132 -0.26 0.83 -3.09
C LEU A 132 0.06 1.55 -4.41
N ILE A 133 1.11 2.36 -4.46
CA ILE A 133 1.54 3.06 -5.69
C ILE A 133 1.93 2.06 -6.78
N GLU A 134 2.80 1.10 -6.45
CA GLU A 134 3.23 0.08 -7.42
C GLU A 134 2.05 -0.80 -7.83
N GLY A 135 1.18 -1.17 -6.88
CA GLY A 135 -0.01 -1.93 -7.15
C GLY A 135 -0.92 -1.23 -8.15
N MET A 136 -1.24 0.05 -7.89
CA MET A 136 -2.05 0.88 -8.80
C MET A 136 -1.46 0.98 -10.21
N LYS A 137 -0.13 1.12 -10.33
CA LYS A 137 0.57 1.15 -11.62
C LYS A 137 0.44 -0.18 -12.36
N ILE A 138 0.66 -1.30 -11.67
CA ILE A 138 0.59 -2.65 -12.25
C ILE A 138 -0.83 -2.95 -12.75
N ILE A 139 -1.86 -2.61 -11.97
CA ILE A 139 -3.26 -2.80 -12.39
C ILE A 139 -3.87 -1.61 -13.14
N LYS A 140 -3.06 -0.67 -13.63
CA LYS A 140 -3.46 0.43 -14.54
C LYS A 140 -4.57 1.35 -13.98
N LEU A 141 -4.55 1.64 -12.68
CA LEU A 141 -5.44 2.60 -12.01
C LEU A 141 -4.86 4.02 -11.91
N SER A 142 -3.59 4.22 -12.29
CA SER A 142 -2.86 5.49 -12.26
C SER A 142 -1.94 5.62 -13.45
#